data_AF-A0A2V9MXN1-F1
#
_entry.id   AF-A0A2V9MXN1-F1
#
_cell.length_a   1.000
_cell.length_b   1.000
_cell.length_c   1.000
_cell.angle_alpha   90.00
_cell.angle_beta   90.00
_cell.angle_gamma   90.00
#
_symmetry.space_group_name_H-M   'P 1'
#
loop_
_entity.id
_entity.type
_entity.pdbx_description
1 polymer ?
#
loop_
_entity_poly.entity_id
_entity_poly.type
_entity_poly.pdbx_seq_one_letter_code
_entity_poly.pdbx_strand_id
1 'polypeptide(L)'
;MATEKDYQSLFDRIAALREQVTSKLAADLITNPQLADVITKQIDDLLANVESSDAKIPPPPDKGLAALAGVGPQAATEFGTTRIPQGVEPYDETITSERIMAVGDMYYLWQHEKIGVFRVVQKLQELFRAGTVRLSGGPGAFALYQFDRRDVLRYTKNDRLSAYKRIFGYGGAPVPTGSRANNDYHKLFTHFVHQVTLFWRDKRISDVIRERAYDPSFGSIAIVRRAGLDLRNNLKWLSFGHLNVLRVEVMQLLEEAFKILDSDDVKRLFGADNAWDVVEEVLIRYFNERLVTSPRQRMGVTGREILRWLAQKHILQTTRAQFETLLLEIAEQSEEWLTSAQAMGLSKRTGSQRVLPWDQTQPTPVRANGRQKAGVSPQRAPAREFEFEV
;
A
#
# COMPACT_ATOMS: atom_id res chain seq x y z
N MET A 1 -22.20 20.10 -21.09
CA MET A 1 -23.38 19.53 -21.71
C MET A 1 -24.51 19.86 -20.78
N ALA A 2 -25.37 20.78 -21.23
CA ALA A 2 -26.47 21.25 -20.41
C ALA A 2 -27.60 20.20 -20.36
N THR A 3 -27.68 19.31 -21.36
CA THR A 3 -28.78 18.37 -21.55
C THR A 3 -28.33 16.93 -21.89
N GLU A 4 -29.21 15.96 -21.66
CA GLU A 4 -29.04 14.55 -22.00
C GLU A 4 -28.95 14.30 -23.52
N LYS A 5 -29.66 15.08 -24.35
CA LYS A 5 -29.57 15.02 -25.83
C LYS A 5 -28.19 15.44 -26.32
N ASP A 6 -27.62 16.49 -25.73
CA ASP A 6 -26.25 16.92 -26.07
C ASP A 6 -25.25 15.82 -25.71
N TYR A 7 -25.47 15.17 -24.56
CA TYR A 7 -24.64 14.05 -24.10
C TYR A 7 -24.73 12.84 -25.04
N GLN A 8 -25.94 12.37 -25.37
CA GLN A 8 -26.13 11.26 -26.31
C GLN A 8 -25.52 11.56 -27.68
N SER A 9 -25.77 12.76 -28.22
CA SER A 9 -25.19 13.23 -29.49
C SER A 9 -23.66 13.26 -29.46
N LEU A 10 -23.05 13.66 -28.33
CA LEU A 10 -21.60 13.63 -28.17
C LEU A 10 -21.07 12.19 -28.11
N PHE A 11 -21.72 11.28 -27.39
CA PHE A 11 -21.32 9.87 -27.34
C PHE A 11 -21.40 9.21 -28.72
N ASP A 12 -22.47 9.49 -29.48
CA ASP A 12 -22.64 8.98 -30.84
C ASP A 12 -21.56 9.54 -31.78
N ARG A 13 -21.23 10.83 -31.67
CA ARG A 13 -20.14 11.46 -32.46
C ARG A 13 -18.78 10.88 -32.10
N ILE A 14 -18.54 10.58 -30.82
CA ILE A 14 -17.29 9.94 -30.38
C ILE A 14 -17.21 8.49 -30.85
N ALA A 15 -18.31 7.75 -30.78
CA ALA A 15 -18.37 6.39 -31.32
C ALA A 15 -18.07 6.40 -32.82
N ALA A 16 -18.70 7.31 -33.58
CA ALA A 16 -18.44 7.50 -35.00
C ALA A 16 -16.99 7.92 -35.30
N LEU A 17 -16.41 8.82 -34.49
CA LEU A 17 -15.01 9.22 -34.60
C LEU A 17 -14.07 8.03 -34.36
N ARG A 18 -14.30 7.26 -33.29
CA ARG A 18 -13.51 6.06 -32.97
C ARG A 18 -13.61 5.02 -34.09
N GLU A 19 -14.80 4.79 -34.62
CA GLU A 19 -15.03 3.88 -35.74
C GLU A 19 -14.29 4.35 -37.00
N GLN A 20 -14.40 5.63 -37.36
CA GLN A 20 -13.76 6.20 -38.56
C GLN A 20 -12.23 6.23 -38.45
N VAL A 21 -11.68 6.52 -37.27
CA VAL A 21 -10.23 6.52 -37.04
C VAL A 21 -9.70 5.09 -37.08
N THR A 22 -10.40 4.14 -36.44
CA THR A 22 -10.03 2.72 -36.44
C THR A 22 -10.10 2.13 -37.85
N SER A 23 -11.12 2.48 -38.64
CA SER A 23 -11.28 1.98 -40.01
C SER A 23 -10.20 2.53 -40.95
N LYS A 24 -9.84 3.82 -40.82
CA LYS A 24 -8.79 4.46 -41.63
C LYS A 24 -7.39 3.94 -41.32
N LEU A 25 -7.12 3.67 -40.05
CA LEU A 25 -5.80 3.23 -39.57
C LEU A 25 -5.72 1.72 -39.35
N ALA A 26 -6.68 0.94 -39.85
CA ALA A 26 -6.77 -0.49 -39.59
C ALA A 26 -5.47 -1.25 -39.92
N ALA A 27 -4.85 -0.97 -41.07
CA ALA A 27 -3.59 -1.58 -41.48
C ALA A 27 -2.40 -1.16 -40.60
N ASP A 28 -2.35 0.12 -40.21
CA ASP A 28 -1.29 0.67 -39.37
C ASP A 28 -1.42 0.21 -37.91
N LEU A 29 -2.65 0.03 -37.42
CA LEU A 29 -2.97 -0.48 -36.08
C LEU A 29 -2.57 -1.95 -35.93
N ILE A 30 -2.70 -2.76 -36.98
CA ILE A 30 -2.20 -4.15 -37.02
C ILE A 30 -0.67 -4.18 -36.89
N THR A 31 -0.01 -3.22 -37.53
CA THR A 31 1.46 -3.16 -37.59
C THR A 31 2.06 -2.50 -36.34
N ASN A 32 1.35 -1.56 -35.71
CA ASN A 32 1.77 -0.80 -34.54
C ASN A 32 0.65 -0.73 -33.49
N PRO A 33 0.48 -1.74 -32.62
CA PRO A 33 -0.58 -1.73 -31.62
C PRO A 33 -0.41 -0.63 -30.56
N GLN A 34 0.79 -0.07 -30.37
CA GLN A 34 1.02 1.09 -29.51
C GLN A 34 0.33 2.37 -30.04
N LEU A 35 0.07 2.45 -31.34
CA LEU A 35 -0.64 3.55 -31.97
C LEU A 35 -2.12 3.58 -31.52
N ALA A 36 -2.69 2.42 -31.20
CA ALA A 36 -4.05 2.32 -30.63
C ALA A 36 -4.15 3.03 -29.27
N ASP A 37 -3.15 2.84 -28.40
CA ASP A 37 -3.09 3.49 -27.08
C ASP A 37 -2.97 5.01 -27.21
N VAL A 38 -2.16 5.49 -28.16
CA VAL A 38 -1.96 6.93 -28.41
C VAL A 38 -3.25 7.58 -28.93
N ILE A 39 -3.93 6.93 -29.88
CA ILE A 39 -5.21 7.42 -30.42
C ILE A 39 -6.28 7.45 -29.34
N THR A 40 -6.38 6.37 -28.56
CA THR A 40 -7.37 6.28 -27.46
C THR A 40 -7.14 7.41 -26.47
N LYS A 41 -5.88 7.63 -26.05
CA LYS A 41 -5.52 8.75 -25.17
C LYS A 41 -5.87 10.10 -25.77
N GLN A 42 -5.57 10.34 -27.04
CA GLN A 42 -5.87 11.63 -27.68
C GLN A 42 -7.37 11.90 -27.73
N ILE A 43 -8.19 10.88 -28.01
CA ILE A 43 -9.65 11.00 -28.01
C ILE A 43 -10.16 11.24 -26.58
N ASP A 44 -9.60 10.55 -25.58
CA ASP A 44 -9.98 10.72 -24.18
C ASP A 44 -9.57 12.10 -23.64
N ASP A 45 -8.40 12.64 -24.03
CA ASP A 45 -7.95 13.99 -23.68
C ASP A 45 -8.87 15.06 -24.31
N LEU A 46 -9.33 14.86 -25.55
CA LEU A 46 -10.32 15.74 -26.19
C LEU A 46 -11.66 15.68 -25.45
N LEU A 47 -12.10 14.49 -25.01
CA LEU A 47 -13.32 14.32 -24.23
C LEU A 47 -13.23 15.03 -22.87
N ALA A 48 -12.14 14.85 -22.13
CA ALA A 48 -11.92 15.51 -20.85
C ALA A 48 -11.93 17.05 -20.98
N ASN A 49 -11.39 17.59 -22.09
CA ASN A 49 -11.46 19.01 -22.38
C ASN A 49 -12.89 19.49 -22.62
N VAL A 50 -13.73 18.71 -23.31
CA VAL A 50 -15.15 19.03 -23.49
C VAL A 50 -15.88 18.99 -22.14
N GLU A 51 -15.71 17.93 -21.35
CA GLU A 51 -16.32 17.79 -20.02
C GLU A 51 -15.93 18.94 -19.07
N SER A 52 -14.66 19.37 -19.07
CA SER A 52 -14.20 20.48 -18.24
C SER A 52 -14.72 21.85 -18.70
N SER A 53 -14.89 22.05 -20.01
CA SER A 53 -15.52 23.27 -20.57
C SER A 53 -16.99 23.36 -20.17
N ASP A 54 -17.61 22.20 -20.05
CA ASP A 54 -19.01 22.02 -19.76
C ASP A 54 -19.36 22.14 -18.27
N ALA A 55 -18.47 21.69 -17.39
CA ALA A 55 -18.60 21.89 -15.95
C ALA A 55 -18.64 23.38 -15.57
N LYS A 56 -18.06 24.25 -16.41
CA LYS A 56 -18.04 25.71 -16.21
C LYS A 56 -19.33 26.42 -16.65
N ILE A 57 -20.24 25.72 -17.33
CA ILE A 57 -21.53 26.29 -17.74
C ILE A 57 -22.38 26.46 -16.48
N PRO A 58 -22.76 27.70 -16.11
CA PRO A 58 -23.54 27.94 -14.90
C PRO A 58 -24.87 27.18 -14.97
N PRO A 59 -25.31 26.56 -13.86
CA PRO A 59 -26.60 25.88 -13.82
C PRO A 59 -27.72 26.86 -14.23
N PRO A 60 -28.73 26.40 -14.98
CA PRO A 60 -29.95 27.17 -15.15
C PRO A 60 -30.54 27.52 -13.77
N PRO A 61 -31.04 28.76 -13.55
CA PRO A 61 -31.53 29.18 -12.24
C PRO A 61 -32.80 28.42 -11.83
N ASP A 62 -32.72 27.63 -10.76
CA ASP A 62 -33.76 26.71 -10.24
C ASP A 62 -34.66 27.37 -9.16
N LYS A 63 -35.32 28.48 -9.51
CA LYS A 63 -36.05 29.45 -8.67
C LYS A 63 -37.17 28.84 -7.80
N GLY A 64 -36.82 28.07 -6.77
CA GLY A 64 -37.75 27.50 -5.79
C GLY A 64 -37.81 25.98 -5.82
N LEU A 65 -36.65 25.36 -6.07
CA LEU A 65 -36.24 23.97 -5.86
C LEU A 65 -37.29 22.92 -6.20
N ALA A 66 -37.20 22.35 -7.41
CA ALA A 66 -37.80 21.06 -7.73
C ALA A 66 -39.13 20.85 -6.97
N ALA A 67 -40.07 21.80 -7.20
CA ALA A 67 -40.98 22.39 -6.21
C ALA A 67 -41.64 21.37 -5.27
N LEU A 68 -40.93 21.07 -4.19
CA LEU A 68 -41.32 20.23 -3.05
C LEU A 68 -41.58 18.73 -3.34
N ALA A 69 -41.46 18.27 -4.60
CA ALA A 69 -41.38 16.85 -4.96
C ALA A 69 -40.47 16.53 -6.16
N GLY A 70 -40.31 17.26 -7.27
CA GLY A 70 -41.11 18.32 -7.90
C GLY A 70 -40.44 18.75 -9.23
N VAL A 71 -40.92 18.28 -10.36
CA VAL A 71 -40.42 18.66 -11.70
C VAL A 71 -41.06 20.02 -12.02
N GLY A 72 -40.45 21.10 -11.54
CA GLY A 72 -41.02 22.46 -11.59
C GLY A 72 -41.07 23.07 -13.00
N PRO A 73 -41.61 24.30 -13.18
CA PRO A 73 -41.69 24.99 -14.48
C PRO A 73 -40.32 25.31 -15.13
N GLN A 74 -39.21 24.94 -14.46
CA GLN A 74 -37.83 25.05 -14.92
C GLN A 74 -37.14 23.68 -15.06
N ALA A 75 -37.83 22.58 -14.75
CA ALA A 75 -37.35 21.25 -15.04
C ALA A 75 -37.46 20.96 -16.55
N ALA A 76 -36.71 19.95 -17.00
CA ALA A 76 -36.73 19.49 -18.39
C ALA A 76 -38.17 19.25 -18.86
N THR A 77 -38.66 20.09 -19.78
CA THR A 77 -40.03 20.01 -20.32
C THR A 77 -40.18 18.88 -21.35
N GLU A 78 -39.07 18.34 -21.84
CA GLU A 78 -39.01 17.27 -22.83
C GLU A 78 -37.99 16.20 -22.42
N PHE A 79 -38.26 14.94 -22.80
CA PHE A 79 -37.28 13.85 -22.68
C PHE A 79 -35.95 14.25 -23.35
N GLY A 80 -34.84 13.97 -22.67
CA GLY A 80 -33.51 14.31 -23.16
C GLY A 80 -33.06 15.75 -22.87
N THR A 81 -33.87 16.61 -22.24
CA THR A 81 -33.43 17.94 -21.79
C THR A 81 -32.95 17.98 -20.34
N THR A 82 -33.01 16.83 -19.65
CA THR A 82 -32.54 16.66 -18.27
C THR A 82 -31.03 16.82 -18.20
N ARG A 83 -30.54 17.62 -17.26
CA ARG A 83 -29.10 17.73 -17.00
C ARG A 83 -28.60 16.45 -16.36
N ILE A 84 -27.55 15.87 -16.93
CA ILE A 84 -26.87 14.72 -16.34
C ILE A 84 -26.05 15.19 -15.13
N PRO A 85 -26.13 14.49 -13.98
CA PRO A 85 -25.24 14.77 -12.85
C PRO A 85 -23.80 14.78 -13.34
N GLN A 86 -23.04 15.79 -12.95
CA GLN A 86 -21.62 15.82 -13.30
C GLN A 86 -20.98 14.51 -12.83
N GLY A 87 -20.11 13.93 -13.68
CA GLY A 87 -19.38 12.73 -13.33
C GLY A 87 -18.66 12.91 -11.99
N VAL A 88 -18.47 11.80 -11.26
CA VAL A 88 -17.56 11.82 -10.11
C VAL A 88 -16.19 12.18 -10.66
N GLU A 89 -15.59 13.28 -10.19
CA GLU A 89 -14.25 13.64 -10.64
C GLU A 89 -13.32 12.42 -10.53
N PRO A 90 -12.54 12.13 -11.59
CA PRO A 90 -11.58 11.04 -11.56
C PRO A 90 -10.81 11.12 -10.25
N TYR A 91 -10.89 10.05 -9.47
CA TYR A 91 -10.28 10.00 -8.16
C TYR A 91 -8.83 10.50 -8.27
N ASP A 92 -8.47 11.47 -7.42
CA ASP A 92 -7.09 11.67 -6.95
C ASP A 92 -6.19 12.68 -7.70
N GLU A 93 -6.65 13.91 -7.94
CA GLU A 93 -5.72 15.03 -8.20
C GLU A 93 -5.23 15.75 -6.92
N THR A 94 -5.90 15.55 -5.78
CA THR A 94 -5.67 16.34 -4.56
C THR A 94 -5.03 15.60 -3.38
N ILE A 95 -4.69 14.30 -3.49
CA ILE A 95 -3.82 13.71 -2.47
C ILE A 95 -2.44 14.29 -2.67
N THR A 96 -2.01 15.14 -1.74
CA THR A 96 -0.63 15.61 -1.75
C THR A 96 0.28 14.40 -1.61
N SER A 97 1.12 14.15 -2.63
CA SER A 97 2.09 13.04 -2.65
C SER A 97 2.84 12.93 -1.33
N GLU A 98 3.11 14.07 -0.68
CA GLU A 98 3.72 14.16 0.64
C GLU A 98 3.04 13.31 1.73
N ARG A 99 1.71 13.17 1.72
CA ARG A 99 0.96 12.38 2.71
C ARG A 99 1.17 10.89 2.54
N ILE A 100 1.16 10.38 1.31
CA ILE A 100 1.43 8.96 1.06
C ILE A 100 2.93 8.67 1.29
N MET A 101 3.82 9.61 0.95
CA MET A 101 5.23 9.52 1.34
C MET A 101 5.39 9.36 2.85
N ALA A 102 4.60 10.10 3.64
CA ALA A 102 4.57 9.97 5.10
C ALA A 102 4.19 8.56 5.55
N VAL A 103 3.17 7.98 4.92
CA VAL A 103 2.73 6.61 5.20
C VAL A 103 3.85 5.61 4.91
N GLY A 104 4.60 5.80 3.83
CA GLY A 104 5.80 5.00 3.53
C GLY A 104 6.81 5.01 4.68
N ASP A 105 7.17 6.20 5.17
CA ASP A 105 8.10 6.33 6.29
C ASP A 105 7.54 5.74 7.59
N MET A 106 6.25 5.93 7.86
CA MET A 106 5.58 5.34 9.02
C MET A 106 5.54 3.81 8.96
N TYR A 107 5.42 3.23 7.76
CA TYR A 107 5.48 1.79 7.57
C TYR A 107 6.87 1.25 7.90
N TYR A 108 7.92 1.96 7.48
CA TYR A 108 9.30 1.66 7.85
C TYR A 108 9.49 1.70 9.38
N LEU A 109 8.99 2.74 10.04
CA LEU A 109 9.04 2.89 11.49
C LEU A 109 8.30 1.75 12.21
N TRP A 110 7.12 1.34 11.72
CA TRP A 110 6.39 0.20 12.29
C TRP A 110 7.21 -1.10 12.26
N GLN A 111 7.91 -1.37 11.15
CA GLN A 111 8.76 -2.57 11.09
C GLN A 111 9.90 -2.50 12.11
N HIS A 112 10.49 -1.32 12.33
CA HIS A 112 11.55 -1.12 13.33
C HIS A 112 11.03 -1.18 14.78
N GLU A 113 9.80 -0.73 15.02
CA GLU A 113 9.10 -0.93 16.29
C GLU A 113 8.89 -2.43 16.56
N LYS A 114 8.47 -3.21 15.57
CA LYS A 114 8.28 -4.66 15.71
C LYS A 114 9.58 -5.46 15.78
N ILE A 115 10.66 -4.98 15.15
CA ILE A 115 12.00 -5.53 15.38
C ILE A 115 12.41 -5.28 16.82
N GLY A 116 12.02 -4.13 17.38
CA GLY A 116 12.29 -3.78 18.77
C GLY A 116 13.44 -2.80 18.93
N VAL A 117 13.81 -2.06 17.89
CA VAL A 117 14.94 -1.11 17.93
C VAL A 117 14.77 -0.10 19.07
N PHE A 118 13.57 0.49 19.20
CA PHE A 118 13.30 1.47 20.25
C PHE A 118 13.37 0.87 21.67
N ARG A 119 12.79 -0.32 21.88
CA ARG A 119 12.84 -0.99 23.20
C ARG A 119 14.24 -1.45 23.57
N VAL A 120 15.06 -1.83 22.60
CA VAL A 120 16.47 -2.20 22.83
C VAL A 120 17.25 -1.00 23.32
N VAL A 121 17.14 0.16 22.66
CA VAL A 121 17.85 1.37 23.10
C VAL A 121 17.36 1.85 24.47
N GLN A 122 16.04 1.80 24.72
CA GLN A 122 15.51 2.05 26.06
C GLN A 122 16.10 1.10 27.10
N LYS A 123 16.23 -0.20 26.78
CA LYS A 123 16.83 -1.16 27.70
C LYS A 123 18.30 -0.91 27.96
N LEU A 124 19.08 -0.57 26.92
CA LEU A 124 20.48 -0.17 27.06
C LEU A 124 20.63 1.05 27.95
N GLN A 125 19.73 2.01 27.80
CA GLN A 125 19.69 3.23 28.58
C GLN A 125 19.39 2.97 30.07
N GLU A 126 18.44 2.08 30.37
CA GLU A 126 18.16 1.61 31.74
C GLU A 126 19.40 0.96 32.37
N LEU A 127 20.05 0.05 31.63
CA LEU A 127 21.24 -0.67 32.11
C LEU A 127 22.42 0.27 32.35
N PHE A 128 22.56 1.29 31.50
CA PHE A 128 23.59 2.32 31.61
C PHE A 128 23.37 3.18 32.86
N ARG A 129 22.15 3.66 33.08
CA ARG A 129 21.78 4.40 34.31
C ARG A 129 22.00 3.58 35.57
N ALA A 130 21.69 2.29 35.54
CA ALA A 130 21.88 1.39 36.66
C ALA A 130 23.36 1.01 36.92
N GLY A 131 24.30 1.44 36.06
CA GLY A 131 25.71 1.04 36.13
C GLY A 131 25.94 -0.46 35.90
N THR A 132 24.97 -1.16 35.31
CA THR A 132 25.05 -2.60 35.05
C THR A 132 25.93 -2.92 33.84
N VAL A 133 25.96 -2.03 32.86
CA VAL A 133 26.86 -2.12 31.71
C VAL A 133 28.14 -1.34 31.97
N ARG A 134 29.28 -1.94 31.63
CA ARG A 134 30.62 -1.35 31.83
C ARG A 134 30.97 -0.36 30.71
N LEU A 135 30.14 0.66 30.53
CA LEU A 135 30.40 1.77 29.61
C LEU A 135 30.97 2.94 30.44
N SER A 136 32.27 3.15 30.37
CA SER A 136 32.96 4.22 31.12
C SER A 136 33.10 5.53 30.34
N GLY A 137 32.97 5.47 29.01
CA GLY A 137 33.10 6.62 28.10
C GLY A 137 33.03 6.16 26.65
N GLY A 138 32.91 7.11 25.73
CA GLY A 138 32.77 6.84 24.30
C GLY A 138 31.55 7.53 23.69
N PRO A 139 31.44 7.49 22.36
CA PRO A 139 30.34 8.11 21.63
C PRO A 139 28.98 7.51 21.99
N GLY A 140 28.89 6.19 22.22
CA GLY A 140 27.65 5.51 22.63
C GLY A 140 27.20 5.90 24.02
N ALA A 141 28.12 5.86 25.00
CA ALA A 141 27.83 6.29 26.38
C ALA A 141 27.31 7.74 26.44
N PHE A 142 27.93 8.66 25.69
CA PHE A 142 27.47 10.05 25.63
C PHE A 142 26.13 10.20 24.91
N ALA A 143 25.91 9.45 23.83
CA ALA A 143 24.63 9.46 23.11
C ALA A 143 23.49 8.86 23.95
N LEU A 144 23.74 7.83 24.75
CA LEU A 144 22.77 7.29 25.72
C LEU A 144 22.37 8.33 26.78
N TYR A 145 23.32 9.15 27.24
CA TYR A 145 23.01 10.28 28.13
C TYR A 145 22.16 11.35 27.44
N GLN A 146 22.48 11.73 26.20
CA GLN A 146 21.65 12.68 25.44
C GLN A 146 20.25 12.13 25.16
N PHE A 147 20.18 10.84 24.83
CA PHE A 147 18.93 10.14 24.55
C PHE A 147 17.99 10.26 25.76
N ASP A 148 18.55 10.05 26.94
CA ASP A 148 17.84 10.17 28.19
C ASP A 148 17.34 11.59 28.50
N ARG A 149 18.21 12.60 28.33
CA ARG A 149 17.85 13.99 28.64
C ARG A 149 16.73 14.53 27.76
N ARG A 150 16.56 13.97 26.57
CA ARG A 150 15.53 14.36 25.60
C ARG A 150 14.23 13.57 25.73
N ASP A 151 14.11 12.63 26.68
CA ASP A 151 12.97 11.71 26.78
C ASP A 151 11.62 12.43 26.88
N VAL A 152 11.56 13.50 27.71
CA VAL A 152 10.35 14.31 27.94
C VAL A 152 9.85 15.02 26.67
N LEU A 153 10.72 15.26 25.69
CA LEU A 153 10.38 16.00 24.47
C LEU A 153 9.93 15.11 23.31
N ARG A 154 9.91 13.78 23.48
CA ARG A 154 9.66 12.82 22.40
C ARG A 154 8.26 12.27 22.43
N TYR A 155 7.78 11.85 21.26
CA TYR A 155 6.64 10.95 21.17
C TYR A 155 6.89 9.65 21.94
N THR A 156 5.93 9.32 22.81
CA THR A 156 5.96 8.09 23.58
C THR A 156 5.68 6.87 22.70
N LYS A 157 5.93 5.67 23.23
CA LYS A 157 5.53 4.42 22.57
C LYS A 157 4.03 4.40 22.26
N ASN A 158 3.20 4.89 23.18
CA ASN A 158 1.75 4.91 23.01
C ASN A 158 1.32 5.84 21.87
N ASP A 159 1.98 6.98 21.71
CA ASP A 159 1.71 7.91 20.61
C ASP A 159 2.02 7.26 19.25
N ARG A 160 3.18 6.59 19.16
CA ARG A 160 3.57 5.85 17.94
C ARG A 160 2.60 4.71 17.62
N LEU A 161 2.26 3.89 18.62
CA LEU A 161 1.30 2.78 18.44
C LEU A 161 -0.09 3.27 18.03
N SER A 162 -0.55 4.38 18.59
CA SER A 162 -1.83 5.00 18.23
C SER A 162 -1.82 5.49 16.78
N ALA A 163 -0.70 6.05 16.32
CA ALA A 163 -0.51 6.44 14.93
C ALA A 163 -0.50 5.23 13.98
N TYR A 164 0.20 4.14 14.32
CA TYR A 164 0.20 2.90 13.54
C TYR A 164 -1.19 2.27 13.47
N LYS A 165 -1.96 2.30 14.57
CA LYS A 165 -3.32 1.78 14.60
C LYS A 165 -4.24 2.56 13.66
N ARG A 166 -4.13 3.87 13.67
CA ARG A 166 -4.90 4.76 12.80
C ARG A 166 -4.60 4.55 11.32
N ILE A 167 -3.33 4.36 10.94
CA ILE A 167 -2.93 4.34 9.52
C ILE A 167 -2.94 2.94 8.94
N PHE A 168 -2.57 1.93 9.72
CA PHE A 168 -2.41 0.56 9.24
C PHE A 168 -3.35 -0.45 9.89
N GLY A 169 -4.08 -0.04 10.95
CA GLY A 169 -4.83 -0.98 11.79
C GLY A 169 -3.95 -1.80 12.72
N TYR A 170 -2.65 -1.54 12.74
CA TYR A 170 -1.66 -2.32 13.48
C TYR A 170 -1.49 -1.87 14.93
N GLY A 171 -1.06 -2.80 15.79
CA GLY A 171 -0.80 -2.53 17.20
C GLY A 171 -2.03 -2.62 18.08
N GLY A 172 -1.79 -2.57 19.40
CA GLY A 172 -2.80 -2.71 20.45
C GLY A 172 -3.13 -1.42 21.21
N ALA A 173 -2.68 -0.26 20.73
CA ALA A 173 -3.01 1.02 21.36
C ALA A 173 -4.44 1.47 21.01
N PRO A 174 -5.09 2.25 21.89
CA PRO A 174 -6.38 2.84 21.57
C PRO A 174 -6.27 3.79 20.38
N VAL A 175 -7.32 3.86 19.57
CA VAL A 175 -7.40 4.83 18.49
C VAL A 175 -7.61 6.22 19.09
N PRO A 176 -6.95 7.28 18.57
CA PRO A 176 -7.22 8.65 19.02
C PRO A 176 -8.70 9.02 18.91
N THR A 177 -9.21 9.77 19.89
CA THR A 177 -10.60 10.23 19.93
C THR A 177 -10.99 10.93 18.63
N GLY A 178 -12.13 10.55 18.05
CA GLY A 178 -12.60 11.10 16.76
C GLY A 178 -11.89 10.52 15.53
N SER A 179 -11.05 9.50 15.70
CA SER A 179 -10.45 8.75 14.59
C SER A 179 -10.91 7.29 14.58
N ARG A 180 -10.52 6.56 13.52
CA ARG A 180 -10.83 5.13 13.34
C ARG A 180 -9.57 4.35 13.00
N ALA A 181 -9.54 3.07 13.36
CA ALA A 181 -8.48 2.16 12.94
C ALA A 181 -8.59 1.83 11.45
N ASN A 182 -7.45 1.63 10.78
CA ASN A 182 -7.43 1.21 9.37
C ASN A 182 -7.46 -0.31 9.22
N ASN A 183 -8.64 -0.92 9.27
CA ASN A 183 -8.72 -2.38 9.17
C ASN A 183 -8.51 -2.93 7.74
N ASP A 184 -8.56 -2.07 6.73
CA ASP A 184 -8.48 -2.47 5.32
C ASP A 184 -7.06 -2.39 4.75
N TYR A 185 -6.18 -1.59 5.35
CA TYR A 185 -4.82 -1.32 4.83
C TYR A 185 -4.07 -2.60 4.46
N HIS A 186 -3.95 -3.55 5.40
CA HIS A 186 -3.14 -4.73 5.19
C HIS A 186 -3.64 -5.58 4.00
N LYS A 187 -4.97 -5.69 3.86
CA LYS A 187 -5.61 -6.42 2.76
C LYS A 187 -5.35 -5.72 1.43
N LEU A 188 -5.57 -4.41 1.37
CA LEU A 188 -5.37 -3.60 0.16
C LEU A 188 -3.89 -3.57 -0.27
N PHE A 189 -2.98 -3.40 0.69
CA PHE A 189 -1.54 -3.37 0.43
C PHE A 189 -1.03 -4.71 -0.06
N THR A 190 -1.38 -5.81 0.63
CA THR A 190 -1.02 -7.16 0.19
C THR A 190 -1.63 -7.48 -1.17
N HIS A 191 -2.87 -7.08 -1.43
CA HIS A 191 -3.52 -7.27 -2.72
C HIS A 191 -2.78 -6.52 -3.83
N PHE A 192 -2.45 -5.24 -3.63
CA PHE A 192 -1.68 -4.46 -4.59
C PHE A 192 -0.33 -5.11 -4.91
N VAL A 193 0.46 -5.43 -3.89
CA VAL A 193 1.77 -6.10 -4.08
C VAL A 193 1.61 -7.44 -4.81
N HIS A 194 0.56 -8.19 -4.48
CA HIS A 194 0.26 -9.45 -5.17
C HIS A 194 -0.07 -9.23 -6.65
N GLN A 195 -0.87 -8.22 -7.00
CA GLN A 195 -1.19 -7.93 -8.40
C GLN A 195 0.04 -7.47 -9.19
N VAL A 196 0.94 -6.69 -8.58
CA VAL A 196 2.21 -6.28 -9.21
C VAL A 196 3.10 -7.49 -9.50
N THR A 197 3.27 -8.38 -8.51
CA THR A 197 4.08 -9.61 -8.67
C THR A 197 3.49 -10.56 -9.71
N LEU A 198 2.17 -10.81 -9.67
CA LEU A 198 1.48 -11.62 -10.67
C LEU A 198 1.66 -11.05 -12.08
N PHE A 199 1.45 -9.74 -12.25
CA PHE A 199 1.61 -9.08 -13.55
C PHE A 199 3.00 -9.30 -14.16
N TRP A 200 4.07 -9.14 -13.37
CA TRP A 200 5.43 -9.32 -13.86
C TRP A 200 5.81 -10.79 -14.09
N ARG A 201 5.27 -11.72 -13.28
CA ARG A 201 5.41 -13.17 -13.51
C ARG A 201 4.74 -13.58 -14.83
N ASP A 202 3.50 -13.16 -15.05
CA ASP A 202 2.75 -13.45 -16.26
C ASP A 202 3.39 -12.81 -17.48
N LYS A 203 3.90 -11.59 -17.35
CA LYS A 203 4.65 -10.90 -18.42
C LYS A 203 5.93 -11.65 -18.79
N ARG A 204 6.73 -12.09 -17.82
CA ARG A 204 7.96 -12.88 -18.08
C ARG A 204 7.65 -14.20 -18.79
N ILE A 205 6.55 -14.86 -18.42
CA ILE A 205 6.07 -16.07 -19.11
C ILE A 205 5.65 -15.72 -20.54
N SER A 206 4.90 -14.62 -20.70
CA SER A 206 4.43 -14.13 -21.98
C SER A 206 5.60 -13.83 -22.94
N ASP A 207 6.66 -13.18 -22.47
CA ASP A 207 7.82 -12.83 -23.29
C ASP A 207 8.61 -14.06 -23.77
N VAL A 208 8.50 -15.20 -23.07
CA VAL A 208 9.12 -16.47 -23.49
C VAL A 208 8.21 -17.26 -24.45
N ILE A 209 6.90 -17.23 -24.24
CA ILE A 209 5.93 -18.03 -25.02
C ILE A 209 5.55 -17.35 -26.34
N ARG A 210 5.61 -16.01 -26.41
CA ARG A 210 5.18 -15.27 -27.59
C ARG A 210 6.17 -15.41 -28.73
N GLU A 211 5.68 -15.83 -29.90
CA GLU A 211 6.45 -15.87 -31.13
C GLU A 211 6.60 -14.48 -31.76
N ARG A 212 5.65 -13.56 -31.49
CA ARG A 212 5.63 -12.20 -32.07
C ARG A 212 5.46 -11.13 -30.99
N ALA A 213 6.16 -10.01 -31.17
CA ALA A 213 6.14 -8.86 -30.27
C ALA A 213 4.77 -8.15 -30.16
N TYR A 214 3.79 -8.55 -30.97
CA TYR A 214 2.45 -7.96 -31.04
C TYR A 214 1.34 -8.79 -30.36
N ASP A 215 1.62 -10.03 -29.93
CA ASP A 215 0.59 -10.85 -29.27
C ASP A 215 0.15 -10.21 -27.92
N PRO A 216 -1.11 -10.26 -27.52
CA PRO A 216 -1.54 -9.68 -26.24
C PRO A 216 -0.77 -10.31 -25.06
N SER A 217 -0.17 -9.49 -24.18
CA SER A 217 0.45 -10.06 -22.97
C SER A 217 -0.63 -10.52 -21.99
N PHE A 218 -0.35 -11.61 -21.28
CA PHE A 218 -1.32 -12.27 -20.40
C PHE A 218 -1.66 -11.47 -19.12
N GLY A 219 -0.90 -10.43 -18.78
CA GLY A 219 -1.08 -9.64 -17.56
C GLY A 219 -2.09 -8.49 -17.68
N SER A 220 -3.10 -8.46 -16.80
CA SER A 220 -4.08 -7.37 -16.77
C SER A 220 -3.58 -6.17 -15.95
N ILE A 221 -3.09 -5.17 -16.66
CA ILE A 221 -2.61 -3.91 -16.08
C ILE A 221 -3.72 -3.10 -15.39
N ALA A 222 -4.97 -3.27 -15.84
CA ALA A 222 -6.12 -2.61 -15.26
C ALA A 222 -6.37 -3.05 -13.82
N ILE A 223 -6.15 -4.33 -13.50
CA ILE A 223 -6.30 -4.86 -12.14
C ILE A 223 -5.24 -4.26 -11.21
N VAL A 224 -3.98 -4.19 -11.67
CA VAL A 224 -2.88 -3.57 -10.92
C VAL A 224 -3.20 -2.10 -10.62
N ARG A 225 -3.62 -1.35 -11.64
CA ARG A 225 -3.99 0.07 -11.49
C ARG A 225 -5.14 0.25 -10.52
N ARG A 226 -6.18 -0.59 -10.63
CA ARG A 226 -7.34 -0.55 -9.72
C ARG A 226 -6.94 -0.82 -8.27
N ALA A 227 -6.14 -1.86 -8.04
CA ALA A 227 -5.65 -2.20 -6.70
C ALA A 227 -4.83 -1.05 -6.08
N GLY A 228 -3.99 -0.38 -6.89
CA GLY A 228 -3.23 0.79 -6.43
C GLY A 228 -4.12 2.00 -6.10
N LEU A 229 -5.13 2.28 -6.93
CA LEU A 229 -6.10 3.36 -6.67
C LEU A 229 -6.93 3.11 -5.40
N ASP A 230 -7.37 1.87 -5.19
CA ASP A 230 -8.11 1.48 -3.97
C ASP A 230 -7.25 1.69 -2.71
N LEU A 231 -5.97 1.32 -2.77
CA LEU A 231 -5.02 1.57 -1.68
C LEU A 231 -4.78 3.07 -1.46
N ARG A 232 -4.57 3.88 -2.50
CA ARG A 232 -4.40 5.34 -2.37
C ARG A 232 -5.63 6.00 -1.73
N ASN A 233 -6.81 5.61 -2.15
CA ASN A 233 -8.06 6.13 -1.58
C ASN A 233 -8.19 5.78 -0.09
N ASN A 234 -7.85 4.55 0.30
CA ASN A 234 -7.82 4.17 1.72
C ASN A 234 -6.85 5.07 2.53
N LEU A 235 -5.65 5.30 2.01
CA LEU A 235 -4.64 6.12 2.69
C LEU A 235 -5.04 7.59 2.79
N LYS A 236 -5.70 8.16 1.77
CA LYS A 236 -6.19 9.55 1.73
C LYS A 236 -6.89 9.97 3.02
N TRP A 237 -7.78 9.11 3.52
CA TRP A 237 -8.67 9.41 4.64
C TRP A 237 -8.03 9.16 6.01
N LEU A 238 -6.77 8.71 6.05
CA LEU A 238 -6.14 8.29 7.30
C LEU A 238 -4.75 8.92 7.49
N SER A 239 -4.18 9.51 6.44
CA SER A 239 -2.86 10.13 6.41
C SER A 239 -2.86 11.66 6.67
N PHE A 240 -3.75 12.18 7.53
CA PHE A 240 -3.84 13.62 7.84
C PHE A 240 -3.57 13.94 9.32
N GLY A 241 -3.46 15.24 9.66
CA GLY A 241 -3.19 15.72 11.02
C GLY A 241 -1.69 15.78 11.32
N HIS A 242 -1.30 15.54 12.58
CA HIS A 242 0.10 15.64 13.03
C HIS A 242 1.03 14.54 12.50
N LEU A 243 0.56 13.69 11.58
CA LEU A 243 1.31 12.54 11.08
C LEU A 243 2.65 12.92 10.45
N ASN A 244 2.68 13.99 9.63
CA ASN A 244 3.91 14.43 8.99
C ASN A 244 4.94 14.96 9.99
N VAL A 245 4.50 15.50 11.13
CA VAL A 245 5.43 15.95 12.17
C VAL A 245 5.95 14.74 12.95
N LEU A 246 5.05 13.83 13.36
CA LEU A 246 5.40 12.59 14.04
C LEU A 246 6.37 11.74 13.24
N ARG A 247 6.17 11.60 11.91
CA ARG A 247 7.12 10.84 11.07
C ARG A 247 8.53 11.43 11.16
N VAL A 248 8.66 12.76 11.13
CA VAL A 248 9.97 13.44 11.08
C VAL A 248 10.71 13.21 12.40
N GLU A 249 10.04 13.46 13.51
CA GLU A 249 10.64 13.28 14.84
C GLU A 249 10.98 11.81 15.12
N VAL A 250 10.10 10.88 14.76
CA VAL A 250 10.34 9.45 15.00
C VAL A 250 11.41 8.88 14.06
N MET A 251 11.55 9.40 12.84
CA MET A 251 12.68 9.07 11.96
C MET A 251 14.02 9.56 12.54
N GLN A 252 14.06 10.76 13.12
CA GLN A 252 15.26 11.26 13.82
C GLN A 252 15.57 10.40 15.06
N LEU A 253 14.53 9.98 15.80
CA LEU A 253 14.69 9.06 16.93
C LEU A 253 15.27 7.71 16.49
N LEU A 254 14.82 7.19 15.34
CA LEU A 254 15.34 5.95 14.78
C LEU A 254 16.80 6.09 14.33
N GLU A 255 17.16 7.21 13.72
CA GLU A 255 18.55 7.54 13.37
C GLU A 255 19.44 7.63 14.62
N GLU A 256 18.99 8.33 15.66
CA GLU A 256 19.70 8.43 16.94
C GLU A 256 19.86 7.04 17.59
N ALA A 257 18.82 6.20 17.52
CA ALA A 257 18.88 4.83 18.00
C ALA A 257 19.95 4.00 17.27
N PHE A 258 20.02 4.05 15.94
CA PHE A 258 21.06 3.35 15.20
C PHE A 258 22.45 3.91 15.47
N LYS A 259 22.59 5.24 15.65
CA LYS A 259 23.86 5.86 16.02
C LYS A 259 24.39 5.38 17.38
N ILE A 260 23.49 5.13 18.33
CA ILE A 260 23.83 4.54 19.64
C ILE A 260 24.22 3.06 19.46
N LEU A 261 23.42 2.29 18.73
CA LEU A 261 23.63 0.86 18.55
C LEU A 261 24.89 0.52 17.75
N ASP A 262 25.25 1.36 16.79
CA ASP A 262 26.43 1.17 15.94
C ASP A 262 27.73 1.74 16.54
N SER A 263 27.68 2.31 17.74
CA SER A 263 28.87 2.88 18.36
C SER A 263 29.84 1.77 18.79
N ASP A 264 31.15 1.99 18.60
CA ASP A 264 32.16 0.97 18.88
C ASP A 264 32.16 0.48 20.33
N ASP A 265 31.88 1.37 21.28
CA ASP A 265 31.77 1.05 22.70
C ASP A 265 30.56 0.15 23.00
N VAL A 266 29.41 0.40 22.36
CA VAL A 266 28.22 -0.44 22.51
C VAL A 266 28.41 -1.78 21.79
N LYS A 267 28.97 -1.80 20.58
CA LYS A 267 29.26 -3.05 19.86
C LYS A 267 30.21 -3.97 20.64
N ARG A 268 31.29 -3.42 21.19
CA ARG A 268 32.24 -4.18 22.03
C ARG A 268 31.60 -4.76 23.30
N LEU A 269 30.64 -4.05 23.90
CA LEU A 269 29.93 -4.52 25.09
C LEU A 269 29.15 -5.83 24.82
N PHE A 270 28.61 -5.99 23.61
CA PHE A 270 27.84 -7.17 23.24
C PHE A 270 28.64 -8.20 22.44
N GLY A 271 29.83 -7.85 21.95
CA GLY A 271 30.61 -8.69 21.03
C GLY A 271 29.99 -8.73 19.63
N ALA A 272 29.39 -7.62 19.22
CA ALA A 272 28.65 -7.46 17.98
C ALA A 272 29.53 -6.81 16.89
N ASP A 273 29.31 -7.18 15.63
CA ASP A 273 30.02 -6.58 14.48
C ASP A 273 29.27 -5.35 13.95
N ASN A 274 27.95 -5.36 14.06
CA ASN A 274 27.07 -4.28 13.59
C ASN A 274 25.91 -4.00 14.57
N ALA A 275 25.18 -2.90 14.33
CA ALA A 275 24.05 -2.48 15.16
C ALA A 275 22.91 -3.52 15.27
N TRP A 276 22.70 -4.35 14.25
CA TRP A 276 21.67 -5.39 14.28
C TRP A 276 22.04 -6.55 15.20
N ASP A 277 23.31 -6.96 15.22
CA ASP A 277 23.77 -7.97 16.17
C ASP A 277 23.59 -7.48 17.61
N VAL A 278 23.82 -6.18 17.87
CA VAL A 278 23.51 -5.57 19.18
C VAL A 278 22.02 -5.70 19.51
N VAL A 279 21.14 -5.40 18.55
CA VAL A 279 19.68 -5.54 18.73
C VAL A 279 19.34 -6.99 19.08
N GLU A 280 19.84 -7.96 18.33
CA GLU A 280 19.57 -9.38 18.55
C GLU A 280 20.09 -9.86 19.91
N GLU A 281 21.31 -9.51 20.28
CA GLU A 281 21.91 -9.87 21.57
C GLU A 281 21.12 -9.28 22.74
N VAL A 282 20.68 -8.03 22.66
CA VAL A 282 19.86 -7.41 23.73
C VAL A 282 18.49 -8.09 23.82
N LEU A 283 17.84 -8.39 22.69
CA LEU A 283 16.56 -9.08 22.66
C LEU A 283 16.64 -10.48 23.28
N ILE A 284 17.69 -11.22 22.96
CA ILE A 284 17.92 -12.56 23.51
C ILE A 284 18.19 -12.48 25.01
N ARG A 285 19.13 -11.63 25.44
CA ARG A 285 19.61 -11.56 26.82
C ARG A 285 18.58 -10.98 27.80
N TYR A 286 17.81 -9.97 27.39
CA TYR A 286 16.96 -9.22 28.30
C TYR A 286 15.46 -9.39 28.07
N PHE A 287 15.05 -9.80 26.86
CA PHE A 287 13.64 -10.01 26.53
C PHE A 287 13.30 -11.48 26.29
N ASN A 288 14.29 -12.37 26.25
CA ASN A 288 14.13 -13.79 25.92
C ASN A 288 13.39 -14.01 24.58
N GLU A 289 13.64 -13.11 23.63
CA GLU A 289 13.01 -13.13 22.30
C GLU A 289 14.06 -13.42 21.23
N ARG A 290 13.79 -14.44 20.40
CA ARG A 290 14.57 -14.73 19.19
C ARG A 290 13.76 -14.31 17.97
N LEU A 291 13.96 -13.08 17.53
CA LEU A 291 13.23 -12.54 16.39
C LEU A 291 13.99 -12.79 15.09
N VAL A 292 13.30 -13.23 14.05
CA VAL A 292 13.86 -13.24 12.70
C VAL A 292 13.81 -11.81 12.13
N THR A 293 14.92 -11.10 12.23
CA THR A 293 15.04 -9.66 11.89
C THR A 293 15.08 -9.41 10.39
N SER A 294 15.80 -10.25 9.64
CA SER A 294 16.06 -10.06 8.20
C SER A 294 14.80 -9.91 7.34
N PRO A 295 13.77 -10.80 7.40
CA PRO A 295 12.54 -10.62 6.64
C PRO A 295 11.76 -9.34 7.02
N ARG A 296 11.79 -8.93 8.30
CA ARG A 296 11.13 -7.67 8.72
C ARG A 296 11.84 -6.45 8.18
N GLN A 297 13.18 -6.44 8.20
CA GLN A 297 13.97 -5.36 7.62
C GLN A 297 13.69 -5.21 6.13
N ARG A 298 13.73 -6.33 5.40
CA ARG A 298 13.40 -6.37 3.97
C ARG A 298 11.99 -5.88 3.72
N MET A 299 10.99 -6.33 4.47
CA MET A 299 9.63 -5.79 4.38
C MET A 299 9.58 -4.29 4.62
N GLY A 300 10.32 -3.77 5.62
CA GLY A 300 10.37 -2.34 5.93
C GLY A 300 10.87 -1.50 4.75
N VAL A 301 12.01 -1.88 4.17
CA VAL A 301 12.61 -1.18 3.03
C VAL A 301 11.71 -1.28 1.80
N THR A 302 11.39 -2.50 1.38
CA THR A 302 10.62 -2.76 0.16
C THR A 302 9.21 -2.16 0.25
N GLY A 303 8.54 -2.29 1.40
CA GLY A 303 7.21 -1.74 1.60
C GLY A 303 7.18 -0.21 1.61
N ARG A 304 8.24 0.42 2.15
CA ARG A 304 8.41 1.88 2.07
C ARG A 304 8.55 2.33 0.61
N GLU A 305 9.39 1.67 -0.18
CA GLU A 305 9.59 2.05 -1.59
C GLU A 305 8.33 1.85 -2.43
N ILE A 306 7.57 0.77 -2.21
CA ILE A 306 6.28 0.55 -2.87
C ILE A 306 5.29 1.68 -2.54
N LEU A 307 5.20 2.11 -1.28
CA LEU A 307 4.34 3.22 -0.87
C LEU A 307 4.82 4.56 -1.42
N ARG A 308 6.13 4.78 -1.53
CA ARG A 308 6.71 5.99 -2.15
C ARG A 308 6.40 6.07 -3.63
N TRP A 309 6.51 4.96 -4.35
CA TRP A 309 6.08 4.88 -5.74
C TRP A 309 4.59 5.19 -5.88
N LEU A 310 3.76 4.64 -4.99
CA LEU A 310 2.31 4.90 -4.96
C LEU A 310 1.96 6.36 -4.67
N ALA A 311 2.85 7.10 -4.00
CA ALA A 311 2.68 8.53 -3.75
C ALA A 311 2.82 9.39 -5.01
N GLN A 312 3.49 8.87 -6.04
CA GLN A 312 3.72 9.57 -7.29
C GLN A 312 2.49 9.50 -8.20
N LYS A 313 2.47 10.34 -9.24
CA LYS A 313 1.36 10.38 -10.22
C LYS A 313 1.35 9.18 -11.18
N HIS A 314 2.20 8.17 -10.96
CA HIS A 314 2.37 7.01 -11.84
C HIS A 314 1.07 6.24 -12.03
N ILE A 315 0.30 6.04 -10.96
CA ILE A 315 -0.97 5.28 -11.00
C ILE A 315 -2.06 5.94 -11.85
N LEU A 316 -1.93 7.24 -12.10
CA LEU A 316 -2.90 8.03 -12.88
C LEU A 316 -2.64 7.96 -14.39
N GLN A 317 -1.46 7.46 -14.80
CA GLN A 317 -1.13 7.34 -16.22
C GLN A 317 -2.06 6.33 -16.87
N THR A 318 -2.81 6.75 -17.88
CA THR A 318 -3.77 5.90 -18.58
C THR A 318 -3.10 5.02 -19.62
N THR A 319 -2.07 5.52 -20.30
CA THR A 319 -1.29 4.80 -21.32
C THR A 319 -0.64 3.55 -20.74
N ARG A 320 -0.88 2.40 -21.39
CA ARG A 320 -0.35 1.11 -20.96
C ARG A 320 1.18 1.10 -20.91
N ALA A 321 1.84 1.44 -22.03
CA ALA A 321 3.30 1.39 -22.12
C ALA A 321 3.99 2.27 -21.07
N GLN A 322 3.49 3.48 -20.86
CA GLN A 322 4.02 4.40 -19.85
C GLN A 322 3.85 3.83 -18.43
N PHE A 323 2.67 3.30 -18.12
CA PHE A 323 2.42 2.70 -16.81
C PHE A 323 3.26 1.44 -16.57
N GLU A 324 3.43 0.56 -17.57
CA GLU A 324 4.29 -0.63 -17.45
C GLU A 324 5.74 -0.25 -17.15
N THR A 325 6.29 0.74 -17.84
CA THR A 325 7.67 1.21 -17.61
C THR A 325 7.84 1.75 -16.20
N LEU A 326 6.89 2.56 -15.71
CA LEU A 326 6.95 3.10 -14.35
C LEU A 326 6.76 2.00 -13.29
N LEU A 327 5.93 0.99 -13.59
CA LEU A 327 5.68 -0.14 -12.67
C LEU A 327 6.91 -1.02 -12.47
N LEU A 328 7.88 -1.00 -13.41
CA LEU A 328 9.11 -1.78 -13.32
C LEU A 328 9.92 -1.40 -12.08
N GLU A 329 9.88 -0.14 -11.66
CA GLU A 329 10.62 0.37 -10.49
C GLU A 329 10.31 -0.40 -9.20
N ILE A 330 9.09 -0.90 -9.06
CA ILE A 330 8.64 -1.63 -7.86
C ILE A 330 8.47 -3.14 -8.08
N ALA A 331 8.86 -3.68 -9.24
CA ALA A 331 8.68 -5.09 -9.57
C ALA A 331 9.45 -6.00 -8.58
N GLU A 332 10.76 -5.76 -8.45
CA GLU A 332 11.63 -6.51 -7.53
C GLU A 332 11.25 -6.26 -6.07
N GLN A 333 10.99 -4.99 -5.71
CA GLN A 333 10.58 -4.62 -4.35
C GLN A 333 9.30 -5.36 -3.94
N SER A 334 8.34 -5.51 -4.87
CA SER A 334 7.08 -6.24 -4.63
C SER A 334 7.31 -7.74 -4.41
N GLU A 335 8.21 -8.36 -5.17
CA GLU A 335 8.59 -9.77 -5.00
C GLU A 335 9.31 -10.03 -3.67
N GLU A 336 10.28 -9.17 -3.33
CA GLU A 336 11.01 -9.25 -2.06
C GLU A 336 10.07 -9.06 -0.86
N TRP A 337 9.18 -8.06 -0.93
CA TRP A 337 8.19 -7.81 0.10
C TRP A 337 7.27 -9.02 0.29
N LEU A 338 6.74 -9.56 -0.81
CA LEU A 338 5.82 -10.69 -0.78
C LEU A 338 6.49 -11.94 -0.19
N THR A 339 7.71 -12.23 -0.62
CA THR A 339 8.49 -13.37 -0.13
C THR A 339 8.78 -13.24 1.37
N SER A 340 9.15 -12.03 1.81
CA SER A 340 9.41 -11.74 3.23
C SER A 340 8.14 -11.82 4.08
N ALA A 341 7.01 -11.32 3.56
CA ALA A 341 5.71 -11.42 4.22
C ALA A 341 5.24 -12.87 4.35
N GLN A 342 5.48 -13.70 3.33
CA GLN A 342 5.17 -15.13 3.36
C GLN A 342 6.07 -15.89 4.35
N ALA A 343 7.37 -15.56 4.42
CA ALA A 343 8.29 -16.17 5.37
C ALA A 343 7.86 -15.93 6.83
N MET A 344 7.21 -14.80 7.09
CA MET A 344 6.65 -14.45 8.39
C MET A 344 5.19 -14.87 8.60
N GLY A 345 4.56 -15.51 7.61
CA GLY A 345 3.15 -15.89 7.69
C GLY A 345 2.15 -14.72 7.65
N LEU A 346 2.61 -13.50 7.33
CA LEU A 346 1.78 -12.30 7.19
C LEU A 346 1.00 -12.29 5.86
N SER A 347 1.54 -12.95 4.84
CA SER A 347 0.85 -13.18 3.57
C SER A 347 0.71 -14.67 3.33
N LYS A 348 -0.48 -15.10 2.90
CA LYS A 348 -0.67 -16.49 2.50
C LYS A 348 0.12 -16.74 1.23
N ARG A 349 0.93 -17.80 1.22
CA ARG A 349 1.32 -18.41 -0.06
C ARG A 349 0.02 -18.85 -0.71
N THR A 350 -0.38 -18.17 -1.78
CA THR A 350 -1.24 -18.81 -2.76
C THR A 350 -0.41 -20.00 -3.22
N GLY A 351 -0.66 -21.17 -2.64
CA GLY A 351 -0.26 -22.39 -3.28
C GLY A 351 -0.74 -22.25 -4.71
N SER A 352 0.09 -22.60 -5.68
CA SER A 352 -0.47 -23.05 -6.93
C SER A 352 -1.63 -23.95 -6.53
N GLN A 353 -2.87 -23.52 -6.75
CA GLN A 353 -3.88 -24.51 -7.05
C GLN A 353 -3.22 -25.21 -8.21
N ARG A 354 -2.60 -26.36 -7.93
CA ARG A 354 -2.15 -27.27 -8.96
C ARG A 354 -3.41 -27.39 -9.78
N VAL A 355 -3.42 -26.73 -10.94
CA VAL A 355 -4.34 -27.05 -12.00
C VAL A 355 -3.98 -28.49 -12.26
N LEU A 356 -4.68 -29.39 -11.58
CA LEU A 356 -4.56 -30.80 -11.84
C LEU A 356 -4.89 -30.91 -13.32
N PRO A 357 -4.06 -31.61 -14.12
CA PRO A 357 -4.45 -31.98 -15.46
C PRO A 357 -5.87 -32.53 -15.40
N TRP A 358 -6.71 -32.14 -16.36
CA TRP A 358 -8.14 -32.41 -16.42
C TRP A 358 -8.52 -33.89 -16.14
N ASP A 359 -7.57 -34.81 -16.27
CA ASP A 359 -7.72 -36.25 -16.07
C ASP A 359 -7.58 -36.75 -14.61
N GLN A 360 -7.42 -35.88 -13.60
CA GLN A 360 -7.35 -36.31 -12.20
C GLN A 360 -8.46 -35.70 -11.34
N THR A 361 -9.61 -36.38 -11.29
CA THR A 361 -10.64 -36.16 -10.27
C THR A 361 -10.07 -36.44 -8.88
N GLN A 362 -10.23 -35.50 -7.94
CA GLN A 362 -9.88 -35.72 -6.54
C GLN A 362 -10.62 -36.96 -6.00
N PRO A 363 -9.95 -37.89 -5.30
CA PRO A 363 -10.66 -38.91 -4.54
C PRO A 363 -11.43 -38.23 -3.41
N THR A 364 -12.75 -38.41 -3.43
CA THR A 364 -13.68 -37.97 -2.39
C THR A 364 -13.17 -38.38 -1.01
N PRO A 365 -13.05 -37.47 -0.02
CA PRO A 365 -12.59 -37.86 1.30
C PRO A 365 -13.64 -38.78 1.95
N VAL A 366 -13.24 -40.02 2.20
CA VAL A 366 -14.04 -40.98 2.97
C VAL A 366 -14.19 -40.44 4.39
N ARG A 367 -15.42 -40.05 4.76
CA ARG A 367 -15.76 -39.74 6.15
C ARG A 367 -15.59 -41.01 6.99
N ALA A 368 -14.57 -41.05 7.83
CA ALA A 368 -14.41 -42.09 8.82
C ALA A 368 -15.48 -41.95 9.91
N ASN A 369 -16.45 -42.86 9.91
CA ASN A 369 -17.42 -43.00 10.98
C ASN A 369 -16.73 -43.57 12.24
N GLY A 370 -16.76 -42.80 13.33
CA GLY A 370 -16.94 -43.31 14.69
C GLY A 370 -15.73 -43.92 15.42
N ARG A 371 -15.13 -43.12 16.32
CA ARG A 371 -14.97 -43.36 17.78
C ARG A 371 -13.78 -42.56 18.33
N GLN A 372 -14.06 -41.59 19.20
CA GLN A 372 -13.03 -40.88 19.97
C GLN A 372 -12.40 -41.85 20.99
N LYS A 373 -11.09 -42.06 20.89
CA LYS A 373 -10.31 -42.65 21.99
C LYS A 373 -10.07 -41.56 23.04
N ALA A 374 -10.57 -41.79 24.24
CA ALA A 374 -10.28 -40.97 25.41
C ALA A 374 -8.82 -41.17 25.85
N GLY A 375 -8.16 -40.07 26.24
CA GLY A 375 -6.91 -40.12 26.99
C GLY A 375 -5.65 -39.65 26.25
N VAL A 376 -5.63 -38.40 25.76
CA VAL A 376 -4.38 -37.65 25.59
C VAL A 376 -4.64 -36.20 26.01
N SER A 377 -4.05 -35.79 27.13
CA SER A 377 -4.06 -34.41 27.61
C SER A 377 -3.39 -33.50 26.57
N PRO A 378 -3.98 -32.35 26.21
CA PRO A 378 -3.34 -31.44 25.27
C PRO A 378 -2.09 -30.82 25.93
N GLN A 379 -0.93 -31.11 25.34
CA GLN A 379 0.31 -30.38 25.62
C GLN A 379 0.04 -28.89 25.39
N ARG A 380 0.27 -28.09 26.43
CA ARG A 380 0.06 -26.64 26.43
C ARG A 380 0.96 -26.01 25.36
N ALA A 381 0.38 -25.63 24.23
CA ALA A 381 1.07 -24.82 23.23
C ALA A 381 1.47 -23.47 23.87
N PRO A 382 2.69 -22.95 23.61
CA PRO A 382 3.03 -21.60 24.04
C PRO A 382 2.06 -20.62 23.39
N ALA A 383 1.58 -19.65 24.18
CA ALA A 383 0.60 -18.65 23.76
C ALA A 383 1.06 -17.98 22.45
N ARG A 384 0.39 -18.29 21.35
CA ARG A 384 0.35 -17.41 20.19
C ARG A 384 -0.56 -16.26 20.58
N GLU A 385 0.03 -15.09 20.83
CA GLU A 385 -0.73 -13.85 20.77
C GLU A 385 -1.39 -13.80 19.39
N PHE A 386 -2.73 -13.78 19.38
CA PHE A 386 -3.52 -13.61 18.19
C PHE A 386 -3.25 -12.19 17.65
N GLU A 387 -2.26 -12.06 16.77
CA GLU A 387 -2.16 -10.89 15.90
C GLU A 387 -3.31 -11.00 14.89
N PHE A 388 -4.08 -9.90 14.75
CA PHE A 388 -5.24 -9.71 13.88
C PHE A 388 -6.59 -10.22 14.43
N GLU A 389 -7.15 -9.50 15.41
CA GLU A 389 -8.61 -9.45 15.55
C GLU A 389 -9.17 -8.49 14.49
N VAL A 390 -10.19 -8.98 13.77
CA VAL A 390 -10.93 -8.33 12.67
C VAL A 390 -11.78 -7.17 13.17
#